data_AF-A0A6J8EFU4-F1
#
_entry.id   AF-A0A6J8EFU4-F1
#
_cell.length_a   1.000
_cell.length_b   1.000
_cell.length_c   1.000
_cell.angle_alpha   90.00
_cell.angle_beta   90.00
_cell.angle_gamma   90.00
#
_symmetry.space_group_name_H-M   'P 1'
#
loop_
_entity.id
_entity.type
_entity.pdbx_description
1 polymer ?
#
loop_
_entity_poly.entity_id
_entity_poly.type
_entity_poly.pdbx_seq_one_letter_code
_entity_poly.pdbx_strand_id
1 'polypeptide(L)'
;MSDLIEFYKIKFLMEVFDWDCLGKGQTRLSGFEKNKSRFFRMNGIKSMKTTFAVCNILFFIMGIAAMCIGIYLKVSRSDFVEILQREIIRRCKERSKTRSAWDKLQEKYLCCGVNNYTDWYGVYDIHNYNTLPDSCCGYAGCGQSGGVVAYRISCYEDAKEWIIDNFT
;
A
#
# COMPACT_ATOMS: atom_id res chain seq x y z
N MET A 1 2.46 -27.69 -23.02
CA MET A 1 3.84 -27.66 -23.57
C MET A 1 4.67 -26.52 -22.94
N SER A 2 4.03 -25.52 -22.34
CA SER A 2 4.62 -24.45 -21.52
C SER A 2 5.11 -24.91 -20.13
N ASP A 3 4.44 -25.88 -19.50
CA ASP A 3 4.74 -26.29 -18.11
C ASP A 3 6.00 -27.17 -17.97
N LEU A 4 6.45 -27.80 -19.07
CA LEU A 4 7.65 -28.63 -19.11
C LEU A 4 8.95 -27.81 -19.22
N ILE A 5 8.88 -26.57 -19.72
CA ILE A 5 10.03 -25.66 -19.82
C ILE A 5 10.34 -25.03 -18.46
N GLU A 6 9.33 -24.82 -17.63
CA GLU A 6 9.47 -24.22 -16.30
C GLU A 6 10.13 -25.20 -15.30
N PHE A 7 9.77 -26.48 -15.37
CA PHE A 7 10.43 -27.54 -14.58
C PHE A 7 11.91 -27.73 -14.95
N TYR A 8 12.29 -27.58 -16.22
CA TYR A 8 13.69 -27.68 -16.65
C TYR A 8 14.54 -26.49 -16.21
N LYS A 9 13.96 -25.28 -16.12
CA LYS A 9 14.65 -24.09 -15.60
C LYS A 9 14.93 -24.17 -14.09
N ILE A 10 14.04 -24.79 -13.31
CA ILE A 10 14.23 -24.97 -11.86
C ILE A 10 15.20 -26.12 -11.56
N LYS A 11 15.17 -27.20 -12.36
CA LYS A 11 16.10 -28.33 -12.20
C LYS A 11 17.57 -27.95 -12.45
N PHE A 12 17.83 -27.06 -13.41
CA PHE A 12 19.19 -26.56 -13.70
C PHE A 12 19.75 -25.65 -12.59
N LEU A 13 18.90 -25.06 -11.74
CA LEU A 13 19.33 -24.20 -10.62
C LEU A 13 19.67 -24.97 -9.34
N MET A 14 19.29 -26.25 -9.22
CA MET A 14 19.60 -27.07 -8.03
C MET A 14 20.82 -28.00 -8.22
N GLU A 15 21.27 -28.27 -9.45
CA GLU A 15 22.40 -29.19 -9.71
C GLU A 15 23.80 -28.56 -9.56
N VAL A 16 23.91 -27.28 -9.17
CA VAL A 16 25.21 -26.62 -8.92
C VAL A 16 25.68 -26.77 -7.46
N PHE A 17 24.86 -27.32 -6.58
CA PHE A 17 25.19 -27.56 -5.16
C PHE A 17 25.51 -29.04 -4.91
N ASP A 18 26.57 -29.54 -5.54
CA ASP A 18 27.15 -30.84 -5.16
C ASP A 18 28.19 -30.64 -4.05
N TRP A 19 28.04 -31.39 -2.96
CA TRP A 19 28.63 -31.14 -1.64
C TRP A 19 29.73 -32.14 -1.28
N ASP A 20 30.38 -32.74 -2.27
CA ASP A 20 31.46 -33.71 -2.06
C ASP A 20 32.85 -33.09 -2.24
N CYS A 21 33.43 -32.57 -1.15
CA CYS A 21 34.82 -32.87 -0.77
C CYS A 21 35.29 -32.14 0.50
N LEU A 22 35.57 -32.96 1.52
CA LEU A 22 36.70 -32.85 2.46
C LEU A 22 36.78 -31.66 3.43
N GLY A 23 36.51 -31.95 4.71
CA GLY A 23 37.01 -31.12 5.82
C GLY A 23 36.60 -31.59 7.21
N LYS A 24 37.11 -32.74 7.65
CA LYS A 24 37.00 -33.27 9.03
C LYS A 24 37.47 -32.25 10.08
N GLY A 25 36.86 -32.27 11.27
CA GLY A 25 37.62 -32.17 12.55
C GLY A 25 37.35 -30.99 13.51
N GLN A 26 36.54 -31.28 14.54
CA GLN A 26 36.89 -31.21 15.97
C GLN A 26 36.80 -29.89 16.82
N THR A 27 35.97 -30.01 17.88
CA THR A 27 35.99 -29.49 19.28
C THR A 27 35.86 -28.00 19.67
N ARG A 28 34.70 -27.69 20.27
CA ARG A 28 34.46 -27.18 21.65
C ARG A 28 35.61 -26.42 22.37
N LEU A 29 35.40 -25.14 22.74
CA LEU A 29 35.57 -24.59 24.10
C LEU A 29 35.22 -23.07 24.21
N SER A 30 34.35 -22.77 25.19
CA SER A 30 34.29 -21.62 26.11
C SER A 30 34.52 -20.16 25.63
N GLY A 31 33.56 -19.27 25.92
CA GLY A 31 33.87 -17.84 26.12
C GLY A 31 32.81 -16.86 25.64
N PHE A 32 31.72 -16.75 26.40
CA PHE A 32 30.62 -15.80 26.19
C PHE A 32 31.05 -14.36 26.59
N GLU A 33 31.90 -13.67 25.81
CA GLU A 33 32.10 -12.20 25.99
C GLU A 33 32.84 -11.42 24.87
N LYS A 34 32.60 -11.72 23.58
CA LYS A 34 33.10 -10.85 22.47
C LYS A 34 32.06 -10.58 21.38
N ASN A 35 30.77 -10.60 21.74
CA ASN A 35 29.66 -10.51 20.80
C ASN A 35 29.03 -9.10 20.73
N LYS A 36 29.83 -8.08 20.42
CA LYS A 36 29.32 -6.74 20.05
C LYS A 36 30.10 -6.05 18.93
N SER A 37 31.29 -6.52 18.56
CA SER A 37 32.15 -5.90 17.55
C SER A 37 32.54 -6.82 16.37
N ARG A 38 31.96 -8.02 16.27
CA ARG A 38 32.32 -9.01 15.24
C ARG A 38 31.20 -9.43 14.28
N PHE A 39 29.99 -8.88 14.43
CA PHE A 39 28.90 -9.07 13.46
C PHE A 39 29.00 -8.13 12.23
N PHE A 40 29.78 -7.05 12.34
CA PHE A 40 30.07 -6.11 11.25
C PHE A 40 31.43 -6.33 10.58
N ARG A 41 32.00 -7.55 10.63
CA ARG A 41 33.11 -7.88 9.73
C ARG A 41 32.51 -8.29 8.38
N MET A 42 32.34 -7.31 7.50
CA MET A 42 32.35 -7.53 6.05
C MET A 42 33.63 -8.29 5.71
N ASN A 43 33.57 -9.62 5.75
CA ASN A 43 34.64 -10.47 5.25
C ASN A 43 34.79 -10.10 3.77
N GLY A 44 36.01 -9.67 3.43
CA GLY A 44 36.39 -9.08 2.15
C GLY A 44 35.82 -9.81 0.95
N ILE A 45 35.49 -9.02 -0.08
CA ILE A 45 34.97 -9.37 -1.41
C ILE A 45 35.02 -10.88 -1.65
N LYS A 46 33.96 -11.59 -1.20
CA LYS A 46 33.74 -12.95 -1.65
C LYS A 46 33.44 -12.85 -3.16
N SER A 47 33.97 -13.81 -3.92
CA SER A 47 33.85 -13.97 -5.38
C SER A 47 32.61 -13.28 -5.97
N MET A 48 32.70 -12.60 -7.13
CA MET A 48 31.59 -11.86 -7.77
C MET A 48 30.22 -12.57 -7.71
N LYS A 49 30.24 -13.90 -7.73
CA LYS A 49 29.09 -14.80 -7.53
C LYS A 49 28.40 -14.70 -6.15
N THR A 50 29.16 -14.55 -5.07
CA THR A 50 28.63 -14.41 -3.70
C THR A 50 27.92 -13.08 -3.48
N THR A 51 28.47 -11.98 -3.99
CA THR A 51 27.78 -10.68 -3.93
C THR A 51 26.46 -10.74 -4.70
N PHE A 52 26.47 -11.33 -5.91
CA PHE A 52 25.25 -11.54 -6.68
C PHE A 52 24.23 -12.39 -5.93
N ALA A 53 24.65 -13.51 -5.34
CA ALA A 53 23.76 -14.37 -4.55
C ALA A 53 23.14 -13.62 -3.35
N VAL A 54 23.94 -12.85 -2.61
CA VAL A 54 23.45 -12.05 -1.48
C VAL A 54 22.43 -11.00 -1.95
N CYS A 55 22.72 -10.25 -3.00
CA CYS A 55 21.79 -9.27 -3.55
C CYS A 55 20.46 -9.92 -3.98
N ASN A 56 20.51 -11.06 -4.67
CA ASN A 56 19.30 -11.77 -5.10
C ASN A 56 18.47 -12.27 -3.92
N ILE A 57 19.10 -12.78 -2.86
CA ILE A 57 18.39 -13.19 -1.64
C ILE A 57 17.70 -11.97 -0.99
N LEU A 58 18.36 -10.80 -0.96
CA LEU A 58 17.75 -9.58 -0.43
C LEU A 58 16.54 -9.13 -1.27
N PHE A 59 16.64 -9.18 -2.61
CA PHE A 59 15.50 -8.89 -3.48
C PHE A 59 14.36 -9.89 -3.29
N PHE A 60 14.67 -11.16 -3.09
CA PHE A 60 13.67 -12.19 -2.83
C PHE A 60 12.92 -11.93 -1.50
N ILE A 61 13.65 -11.56 -0.43
CA ILE A 61 13.04 -11.20 0.86
C ILE A 61 12.16 -9.95 0.73
N MET A 62 12.61 -8.91 0.00
CA MET A 62 11.80 -7.73 -0.27
C MET A 62 10.55 -8.07 -1.09
N GLY A 63 10.66 -8.96 -2.07
CA GLY A 63 9.54 -9.45 -2.87
C GLY A 63 8.50 -10.18 -2.02
N ILE A 64 8.93 -11.08 -1.13
CA ILE A 64 8.03 -11.75 -0.17
C ILE A 64 7.35 -10.72 0.73
N ALA A 65 8.09 -9.75 1.27
CA ALA A 65 7.51 -8.70 2.11
C ALA A 65 6.45 -7.88 1.36
N ALA A 66 6.73 -7.47 0.12
CA ALA A 66 5.77 -6.74 -0.72
C ALA A 66 4.53 -7.59 -1.04
N MET A 67 4.68 -8.89 -1.31
CA MET A 67 3.57 -9.81 -1.53
C MET A 67 2.69 -9.95 -0.29
N CYS A 68 3.30 -10.15 0.89
CA CYS A 68 2.58 -10.20 2.16
C CYS A 68 1.81 -8.90 2.43
N ILE A 69 2.43 -7.74 2.21
CA ILE A 69 1.78 -6.43 2.35
C ILE A 69 0.61 -6.31 1.35
N GLY A 70 0.81 -6.71 0.09
CA GLY A 70 -0.24 -6.68 -0.92
C GLY A 70 -1.46 -7.54 -0.55
N ILE A 71 -1.22 -8.75 -0.03
CA ILE A 71 -2.29 -9.64 0.46
C ILE A 71 -2.97 -9.02 1.69
N TYR A 72 -2.20 -8.51 2.65
CA TYR A 72 -2.74 -7.87 3.84
C TYR A 72 -3.63 -6.67 3.49
N LEU A 73 -3.17 -5.78 2.60
CA LEU A 73 -3.96 -4.66 2.10
C LEU A 73 -5.20 -5.09 1.31
N LYS A 74 -5.14 -6.24 0.62
CA LYS A 74 -6.31 -6.80 -0.07
C LYS A 74 -7.36 -7.35 0.89
N VAL A 75 -6.96 -7.88 2.04
CA VAL A 75 -7.86 -8.37 3.08
C VAL A 75 -8.44 -7.21 3.90
N SER A 76 -7.62 -6.24 4.31
CA SER A 76 -8.02 -5.11 5.16
C SER A 76 -8.48 -3.87 4.37
N ARG A 77 -9.05 -4.06 3.17
CA ARG A 77 -9.47 -2.94 2.29
C ARG A 77 -10.41 -1.97 3.00
N SER A 78 -11.39 -2.48 3.75
CA SER A 78 -12.39 -1.67 4.45
C SER A 78 -11.75 -0.78 5.52
N ASP A 79 -10.89 -1.37 6.35
CA ASP A 79 -10.36 -0.70 7.54
C ASP A 79 -9.35 0.38 7.15
N PHE A 80 -8.53 0.11 6.14
CA PHE A 80 -7.56 1.07 5.64
C PHE A 80 -8.24 2.29 4.98
N VAL A 81 -9.27 2.04 4.17
CA VAL A 81 -10.04 3.11 3.52
C VAL A 81 -10.73 3.97 4.58
N GLU A 82 -11.35 3.36 5.59
CA GLU A 82 -12.02 4.10 6.66
C GLU A 82 -11.06 5.00 7.47
N ILE A 83 -9.88 4.48 7.83
CA ILE A 83 -8.86 5.26 8.55
C ILE A 83 -8.39 6.46 7.72
N LEU A 84 -8.10 6.23 6.43
CA LEU A 84 -7.70 7.30 5.52
C LEU A 84 -8.81 8.34 5.34
N GLN A 85 -10.05 7.90 5.16
CA GLN A 85 -11.22 8.77 5.04
C GLN A 85 -11.35 9.69 6.25
N ARG A 86 -11.34 9.11 7.47
CA ARG A 86 -11.44 9.86 8.72
C ARG A 86 -10.33 10.91 8.84
N GLU A 87 -9.08 10.56 8.54
CA GLU A 87 -7.97 11.51 8.66
C GLU A 87 -8.02 12.62 7.59
N ILE A 88 -8.38 12.28 6.34
CA ILE A 88 -8.51 13.28 5.25
C ILE A 88 -9.65 14.26 5.56
N ILE A 89 -10.82 13.73 5.94
CA ILE A 89 -11.99 14.54 6.29
C ILE A 89 -11.72 15.39 7.54
N ARG A 90 -11.05 14.84 8.56
CA ARG A 90 -10.61 15.61 9.75
C ARG A 90 -9.70 16.76 9.35
N ARG A 91 -8.75 16.54 8.44
CA ARG A 91 -7.89 17.61 7.90
C ARG A 91 -8.65 18.65 7.07
N CYS A 92 -9.84 18.32 6.55
CA CYS A 92 -10.72 19.30 5.90
C CYS A 92 -11.33 20.29 6.90
N LYS A 93 -11.54 19.89 8.15
CA LYS A 93 -11.97 20.81 9.22
C LYS A 93 -10.90 21.85 9.52
N GLU A 94 -9.62 21.44 9.47
CA GLU A 94 -8.50 22.24 9.98
C GLU A 94 -7.83 23.12 8.90
N ARG A 95 -7.99 22.81 7.60
CA ARG A 95 -7.33 23.57 6.52
C ARG A 95 -8.26 23.89 5.34
N SER A 96 -8.31 25.17 4.95
CA SER A 96 -9.01 25.67 3.75
C SER A 96 -8.51 25.04 2.43
N LYS A 97 -7.22 24.69 2.35
CA LYS A 97 -6.62 24.08 1.15
C LYS A 97 -7.17 22.68 0.85
N THR A 98 -7.43 21.88 1.87
CA THR A 98 -7.97 20.52 1.69
C THR A 98 -9.44 20.58 1.25
N ARG A 99 -10.21 21.55 1.74
CA ARG A 99 -11.58 21.82 1.27
C ARG A 99 -11.60 22.13 -0.23
N SER A 100 -10.71 23.04 -0.68
CA SER A 100 -10.60 23.37 -2.11
C SER A 100 -10.23 22.19 -3.01
N ALA A 101 -9.49 21.20 -2.50
CA ALA A 101 -9.18 19.99 -3.27
C ALA A 101 -10.41 19.08 -3.43
N TRP A 102 -11.21 18.92 -2.37
CA TRP A 102 -12.49 18.20 -2.44
C TRP A 102 -13.49 18.91 -3.34
N ASP A 103 -13.57 20.24 -3.26
CA ASP A 103 -14.50 21.01 -4.09
C ASP A 103 -14.22 20.80 -5.58
N LYS A 104 -12.96 20.89 -5.99
CA LYS A 104 -12.54 20.64 -7.38
C LYS A 104 -12.78 19.20 -7.83
N LEU A 105 -12.58 18.23 -6.93
CA LEU A 105 -12.83 16.82 -7.25
C LEU A 105 -14.32 16.59 -7.50
N GLN A 106 -15.17 17.05 -6.58
CA GLN A 106 -16.62 16.84 -6.63
C GLN A 106 -17.26 17.59 -7.80
N GLU A 107 -16.81 18.81 -8.10
CA GLU A 107 -17.27 19.56 -9.28
C GLU A 107 -16.84 18.90 -10.60
N LYS A 108 -15.63 18.34 -10.67
CA LYS A 108 -15.11 17.74 -11.90
C LYS A 108 -15.75 16.38 -12.22
N TYR A 109 -15.99 15.56 -11.20
CA TYR A 109 -16.48 14.19 -11.36
C TYR A 109 -17.96 14.01 -10.98
N LEU A 110 -18.64 15.10 -10.60
CA LEU A 110 -20.08 15.10 -10.24
C LEU A 110 -20.40 14.01 -9.20
N CYS A 111 -19.51 13.87 -8.23
CA CYS A 111 -19.56 12.87 -7.17
C CYS A 111 -19.64 13.58 -5.81
N CYS A 112 -20.09 12.88 -4.77
CA CYS A 112 -20.15 13.48 -3.44
C CYS A 112 -19.82 12.52 -2.31
N GLY A 113 -18.91 12.99 -1.45
CA GLY A 113 -18.35 12.19 -0.37
C GLY A 113 -17.40 11.14 -0.90
N VAL A 114 -16.82 10.36 0.00
CA VAL A 114 -15.86 9.34 -0.42
C VAL A 114 -16.63 8.12 -0.90
N ASN A 115 -17.52 7.61 -0.06
CA ASN A 115 -18.45 6.54 -0.39
C ASN A 115 -19.86 7.06 -0.63
N ASN A 116 -20.28 8.11 0.10
CA ASN A 116 -21.62 8.66 -0.01
C ASN A 116 -21.68 10.10 0.52
N TYR A 117 -22.71 10.86 0.15
CA TYR A 117 -22.90 12.23 0.62
C TYR A 117 -23.00 12.33 2.16
N THR A 118 -23.44 11.26 2.82
CA THR A 118 -23.54 11.18 4.29
C THR A 118 -22.19 11.29 5.00
N ASP A 119 -21.07 11.07 4.30
CA ASP A 119 -19.72 11.19 4.87
C ASP A 119 -19.42 12.61 5.38
N TRP A 120 -20.15 13.60 4.88
CA TRP A 120 -20.03 15.00 5.28
C TRP A 120 -20.86 15.35 6.52
N TYR A 121 -21.82 14.50 6.90
CA TYR A 121 -22.76 14.80 7.99
C TYR A 121 -22.03 14.90 9.33
N GLY A 122 -22.23 16.03 10.02
CA GLY A 122 -21.55 16.35 11.28
C GLY A 122 -20.05 16.61 11.15
N VAL A 123 -19.49 16.62 9.94
CA VAL A 123 -18.08 16.95 9.70
C VAL A 123 -17.90 18.26 8.95
N TYR A 124 -18.75 18.51 7.95
CA TYR A 124 -18.69 19.75 7.18
C TYR A 124 -19.11 20.96 8.03
N ASP A 125 -20.28 20.85 8.67
CA ASP A 125 -20.78 21.78 9.68
C ASP A 125 -21.20 21.01 10.93
N ILE A 126 -20.71 21.45 12.09
CA ILE A 126 -21.00 20.85 13.40
C ILE A 126 -22.35 21.37 13.92
N HIS A 127 -22.75 22.57 13.52
CA HIS A 127 -24.02 23.16 13.93
C HIS A 127 -25.18 22.64 13.08
N ASN A 128 -24.91 22.26 11.84
CA ASN A 128 -25.91 21.73 10.91
C ASN A 128 -25.49 20.35 10.40
N TYR A 129 -26.01 19.31 11.05
CA TYR A 129 -25.64 17.92 10.77
C TYR A 129 -25.88 17.50 9.31
N ASN A 130 -26.89 18.05 8.65
CA ASN A 130 -27.28 17.67 7.28
C ASN A 130 -26.62 18.53 6.20
N THR A 131 -25.78 19.49 6.55
CA THR A 131 -25.18 20.41 5.57
C THR A 131 -24.02 19.77 4.83
N LEU A 132 -23.97 20.03 3.53
CA LEU A 132 -22.96 19.52 2.61
C LEU A 132 -22.18 20.68 1.98
N PRO A 133 -21.00 20.43 1.39
CA PRO A 133 -20.34 21.38 0.50
C PRO A 133 -21.19 21.71 -0.73
N ASP A 134 -21.12 22.94 -1.24
CA ASP A 134 -21.84 23.32 -2.48
C ASP A 134 -21.30 22.58 -3.73
N SER A 135 -20.04 22.16 -3.69
CA SER A 135 -19.40 21.33 -4.71
C SER A 135 -20.06 19.96 -4.91
N CYS A 136 -20.82 19.49 -3.92
CA CYS A 136 -21.59 18.24 -3.94
C CYS A 136 -22.92 18.34 -4.74
N CYS A 137 -23.34 19.55 -5.16
CA CYS A 137 -24.61 19.77 -5.86
C CYS A 137 -24.54 20.83 -6.98
N GLY A 138 -23.40 21.51 -7.14
CA GLY A 138 -23.05 22.22 -8.37
C GLY A 138 -23.55 23.66 -8.50
N TYR A 139 -24.20 24.23 -7.48
CA TYR A 139 -24.59 25.64 -7.46
C TYR A 139 -24.46 26.25 -6.06
N ALA A 140 -24.26 27.57 -5.97
CA ALA A 140 -24.02 28.23 -4.68
C ALA A 140 -25.22 28.08 -3.72
N GLY A 141 -24.94 27.70 -2.48
CA GLY A 141 -25.94 27.53 -1.41
C GLY A 141 -26.75 26.22 -1.45
N CYS A 142 -26.52 25.34 -2.43
CA CYS A 142 -27.24 24.09 -2.56
C CYS A 142 -27.00 23.14 -1.37
N GLY A 143 -25.82 23.21 -0.74
CA GLY A 143 -25.44 22.33 0.35
C GLY A 143 -26.31 22.45 1.61
N GLN A 144 -27.07 23.55 1.74
CA GLN A 144 -28.01 23.77 2.85
C GLN A 144 -29.26 22.87 2.77
N SER A 145 -29.65 22.46 1.56
CA SER A 145 -30.75 21.50 1.36
C SER A 145 -30.33 20.06 1.68
N GLY A 146 -29.06 19.86 2.04
CA GLY A 146 -28.50 18.59 2.44
C GLY A 146 -28.61 17.52 1.36
N GLY A 147 -28.82 16.27 1.80
CA GLY A 147 -28.83 15.11 0.90
C GLY A 147 -29.91 15.11 -0.18
N VAL A 148 -30.88 16.03 -0.19
CA VAL A 148 -31.94 16.06 -1.23
C VAL A 148 -31.35 16.38 -2.60
N VAL A 149 -30.39 17.32 -2.66
CA VAL A 149 -29.82 17.85 -3.91
C VAL A 149 -28.43 17.31 -4.22
N ALA A 150 -27.87 16.50 -3.32
CA ALA A 150 -26.51 15.95 -3.42
C ALA A 150 -26.35 14.93 -4.54
N TYR A 151 -25.19 14.94 -5.20
CA TYR A 151 -24.78 13.87 -6.10
C TYR A 151 -24.79 12.51 -5.35
N ARG A 152 -25.33 11.49 -6.01
CA ARG A 152 -25.48 10.13 -5.44
C ARG A 152 -24.28 9.23 -5.73
N ILE A 153 -23.36 9.69 -6.57
CA ILE A 153 -22.19 8.94 -7.02
C ILE A 153 -21.07 9.03 -5.97
N SER A 154 -20.48 7.89 -5.66
CA SER A 154 -19.31 7.76 -4.78
C SER A 154 -18.04 8.21 -5.50
N CYS A 155 -17.33 9.21 -4.97
CA CYS A 155 -16.07 9.66 -5.59
C CYS A 155 -14.99 8.57 -5.58
N TYR A 156 -15.01 7.66 -4.60
CA TYR A 156 -14.03 6.58 -4.52
C TYR A 156 -14.32 5.47 -5.53
N GLU A 157 -15.58 5.02 -5.62
CA GLU A 157 -15.92 3.96 -6.57
C GLU A 157 -15.80 4.45 -8.01
N ASP A 158 -16.24 5.67 -8.31
CA ASP A 158 -16.07 6.28 -9.65
C ASP A 158 -14.60 6.41 -10.05
N ALA A 159 -13.75 6.92 -9.14
CA ALA A 159 -12.31 7.01 -9.40
C ALA A 159 -11.66 5.63 -9.56
N LYS A 160 -12.11 4.63 -8.80
CA LYS A 160 -11.59 3.26 -8.87
C LYS A 160 -11.97 2.59 -10.19
N GLU A 161 -13.22 2.75 -10.64
CA GLU A 161 -13.67 2.26 -11.94
C GLU A 161 -12.86 2.91 -13.06
N TRP A 162 -12.70 4.23 -13.03
CA TRP A 162 -11.88 4.94 -14.01
C TRP A 162 -10.44 4.40 -14.08
N ILE A 163 -9.80 4.12 -12.94
CA ILE A 163 -8.45 3.53 -12.91
C ILE A 163 -8.46 2.13 -13.53
N ILE A 164 -9.42 1.29 -13.18
CA ILE A 164 -9.49 -0.08 -13.69
C ILE A 164 -9.65 -0.07 -15.21
N ASP A 165 -10.53 0.77 -15.73
CA ASP A 165 -10.83 0.84 -17.17
C ASP A 165 -9.68 1.43 -18.00
N ASN A 166 -8.80 2.24 -17.40
CA ASN A 166 -7.66 2.85 -18.10
C ASN A 166 -6.38 2.00 -18.03
N PHE A 167 -6.24 1.16 -17.01
CA PHE A 167 -5.00 0.41 -16.74
C PHE A 167 -5.14 -1.11 -16.86
N THR A 168 -6.35 -1.64 -17.09
CA THR A 168 -6.62 -3.06 -17.39
C THR A 168 -6.93 -3.22 -18.86
#